data_AF-A0A4V3JWP8-F1
#
_entry.id   AF-A0A4V3JWP8-F1
#
_cell.length_a   1.000
_cell.length_b   1.000
_cell.length_c   1.000
_cell.angle_alpha   90.00
_cell.angle_beta   90.00
_cell.angle_gamma   90.00
#
_symmetry.space_group_name_H-M   'P 1'
#
loop_
_entity.id
_entity.type
_entity.pdbx_description
1 polymer ?
#
loop_
_entity_poly.entity_id
_entity_poly.type
_entity_poly.pdbx_seq_one_letter_code
_entity_poly.pdbx_strand_id
1 'polypeptide(L)'
;MDKFVKKNLIDKKREEEVRTHKDEFADFEGTKSELYFLKFSHFFVRNRRNVFLGIGAVVIVLAAVIGYFEYADHRFQKETILLEDLQNKAKKANLSPEKQIANLEVFLKEQSTGKMELRVWKDLSRLYAEKGDFAKAAEYIELAGKKIDTPKEIKAYYFYIAGNYRDQVSDSKKALENYKIASTLLETSREINQFKAWAFYHTARLQFQNGDKTGAKINLEKVLKIDGTAADSLEDVKLLASYLLLKIGKS
;
A
#
# COMPACT_ATOMS: atom_id res chain seq x y z
N MET A 1 21.81 63.47 -14.87
CA MET A 1 20.81 63.12 -13.84
C MET A 1 21.00 64.11 -12.69
N ASP A 2 20.03 65.00 -12.52
CA ASP A 2 20.15 66.24 -11.75
C ASP A 2 20.28 65.99 -10.22
N LYS A 3 21.11 66.76 -9.51
CA LYS A 3 21.38 66.58 -8.06
C LYS A 3 20.10 66.71 -7.22
N PHE A 4 19.13 67.51 -7.69
CA PHE A 4 17.84 67.71 -7.03
C PHE A 4 16.92 66.47 -7.12
N VAL A 5 16.97 65.72 -8.23
CA VAL A 5 16.18 64.48 -8.40
C VAL A 5 16.71 63.38 -7.46
N LYS A 6 18.03 63.29 -7.28
CA LYS A 6 18.64 62.35 -6.33
C LYS A 6 18.32 62.72 -4.87
N LYS A 7 18.33 64.00 -4.50
CA LYS A 7 18.00 64.45 -3.13
C LYS A 7 16.54 64.14 -2.78
N ASN A 8 15.60 64.44 -3.68
CA ASN A 8 14.17 64.15 -3.47
C ASN A 8 13.86 62.64 -3.36
N LEU A 9 14.63 61.79 -4.05
CA LEU A 9 14.51 60.33 -3.95
C LEU A 9 15.06 59.78 -2.62
N ILE A 10 16.14 60.37 -2.10
CA ILE A 10 16.73 60.00 -0.82
C ILE A 10 15.83 60.45 0.33
N ASP A 11 15.32 61.68 0.29
CA ASP A 11 14.44 62.21 1.32
C ASP A 11 13.10 61.44 1.37
N LYS A 12 12.52 61.06 0.21
CA LYS A 12 11.35 60.17 0.17
C LYS A 12 11.61 58.79 0.76
N LYS A 13 12.76 58.16 0.46
CA LYS A 13 13.12 56.86 1.05
C LYS A 13 13.30 56.95 2.56
N ARG A 14 13.86 58.05 3.04
CA ARG A 14 14.06 58.30 4.48
C ARG A 14 12.75 58.54 5.21
N GLU A 15 11.81 59.25 4.60
CA GLU A 15 10.45 59.43 5.13
C GLU A 15 9.65 58.12 5.13
N GLU A 16 9.80 57.28 4.10
CA GLU A 16 9.21 55.94 4.07
C GLU A 16 9.82 55.03 5.16
N GLU A 17 11.13 55.05 5.37
CA GLU A 17 11.82 54.31 6.45
C GLU A 17 11.38 54.77 7.86
N VAL A 18 11.24 56.07 8.08
CA VAL A 18 10.79 56.63 9.36
C VAL A 18 9.31 56.30 9.64
N ARG A 19 8.46 56.25 8.62
CA ARG A 19 7.06 55.81 8.77
C ARG A 19 6.96 54.31 9.05
N THR A 20 7.83 53.47 8.48
CA THR A 20 7.82 52.02 8.74
C THR A 20 8.19 51.61 10.16
N HIS A 21 8.75 52.51 10.97
CA HIS A 21 9.22 52.22 12.34
C HIS A 21 8.29 52.71 13.47
N LYS A 22 7.17 53.39 13.18
CA LYS A 22 6.14 53.69 14.19
C LYS A 22 5.06 52.60 14.16
N ASP A 23 4.80 51.96 15.30
CA ASP A 23 3.69 51.01 15.41
C ASP A 23 2.36 51.80 15.43
N GLU A 24 1.69 51.83 14.27
CA GLU A 24 0.42 52.56 14.06
C GLU A 24 -0.74 52.02 14.92
N PHE A 25 -0.55 50.89 15.62
CA PHE A 25 -1.57 50.25 16.46
C PHE A 25 -1.20 50.20 17.95
N ALA A 26 -0.19 50.96 18.38
CA ALA A 26 0.29 50.97 19.77
C ALA A 26 -0.77 51.45 20.78
N ASP A 27 -1.63 52.38 20.37
CA ASP A 27 -2.64 53.03 21.23
C ASP A 27 -4.07 52.52 20.94
N PHE A 28 -4.24 51.28 20.47
CA PHE A 28 -5.55 50.73 20.11
C PHE A 28 -6.38 50.28 21.34
N GLU A 29 -7.53 50.92 21.58
CA GLU A 29 -8.39 50.68 22.76
C GLU A 29 -9.53 49.65 22.55
N GLY A 30 -9.50 48.85 21.47
CA GLY A 30 -10.55 47.87 21.15
C GLY A 30 -10.25 46.42 21.58
N THR A 31 -11.06 45.48 21.10
CA THR A 31 -10.91 44.05 21.40
C THR A 31 -9.73 43.42 20.65
N LYS A 32 -9.16 42.33 21.18
CA LYS A 32 -8.05 41.61 20.52
C LYS A 32 -8.39 41.16 19.10
N SER A 33 -9.63 40.72 18.86
CA SER A 33 -10.14 40.32 17.55
C SER A 33 -10.17 41.48 16.54
N GLU A 34 -10.58 42.67 16.98
CA GLU A 34 -10.58 43.87 16.13
C GLU A 34 -9.17 44.32 15.81
N LEU A 35 -8.25 44.24 16.78
CA LEU A 35 -6.82 44.51 16.55
C LEU A 35 -6.22 43.56 15.50
N TYR A 36 -6.53 42.27 15.56
CA TYR A 36 -6.09 41.30 14.55
C TYR A 36 -6.68 41.59 13.18
N PHE A 37 -7.97 41.93 13.11
CA PHE A 37 -8.63 42.30 11.86
C PHE A 37 -8.05 43.57 11.24
N LEU A 38 -7.76 44.59 12.05
CA LEU A 38 -7.13 45.83 11.61
C LEU A 38 -5.69 45.60 11.12
N LYS A 39 -4.90 44.81 11.86
CA LYS A 39 -3.55 44.42 11.40
C LYS A 39 -3.60 43.62 10.10
N PHE A 40 -4.55 42.69 9.96
CA PHE A 40 -4.73 41.90 8.75
C PHE A 40 -5.20 42.75 7.56
N SER A 41 -6.19 43.62 7.74
CA SER A 41 -6.70 44.49 6.66
C SER A 41 -5.66 45.52 6.22
N HIS A 42 -4.92 46.12 7.15
CA HIS A 42 -3.83 47.04 6.83
C HIS A 42 -2.67 46.30 6.13
N PHE A 43 -2.30 45.11 6.60
CA PHE A 43 -1.35 44.24 5.91
C PHE A 43 -1.83 43.89 4.48
N PHE A 44 -3.11 43.58 4.31
CA PHE A 44 -3.71 43.26 3.03
C PHE A 44 -3.67 44.45 2.07
N VAL A 45 -4.02 45.66 2.53
CA VAL A 45 -3.95 46.89 1.71
C VAL A 45 -2.51 47.19 1.29
N ARG A 46 -1.56 47.12 2.24
CA ARG A 46 -0.14 47.41 1.98
C ARG A 46 0.51 46.39 1.05
N ASN A 47 0.11 45.12 1.16
CA ASN A 47 0.68 44.02 0.40
C ASN A 47 -0.27 43.47 -0.68
N ARG A 48 -1.30 44.22 -1.08
CA ARG A 48 -2.39 43.73 -1.96
C ARG A 48 -1.89 42.96 -3.18
N ARG A 49 -0.87 43.48 -3.85
CA ARG A 49 -0.26 42.87 -5.03
C ARG A 49 0.35 41.50 -4.72
N ASN A 50 1.09 41.40 -3.62
CA ASN A 50 1.72 40.16 -3.18
C ASN A 50 0.69 39.14 -2.71
N VAL A 51 -0.39 39.59 -2.06
CA VAL A 51 -1.49 38.71 -1.64
C VAL A 51 -2.25 38.15 -2.85
N PHE A 52 -2.60 38.97 -3.84
CA PHE A 52 -3.25 38.48 -5.07
C PHE A 52 -2.33 37.57 -5.89
N LEU A 53 -1.04 37.86 -5.97
CA LEU A 53 -0.05 36.95 -6.59
C LEU A 53 0.05 35.62 -5.83
N GLY A 54 0.05 35.66 -4.49
CA GLY A 54 0.05 34.47 -3.65
C GLY A 54 -1.20 33.61 -3.85
N ILE A 55 -2.39 34.22 -3.83
CA ILE A 55 -3.65 33.51 -4.11
C ILE A 55 -3.64 32.92 -5.52
N GLY A 56 -3.20 33.69 -6.52
CA GLY A 56 -3.08 33.21 -7.90
C GLY A 56 -2.15 32.01 -8.01
N ALA A 57 -0.99 32.04 -7.35
CA ALA A 57 -0.07 30.91 -7.30
C ALA A 57 -0.71 29.68 -6.65
N VAL A 58 -1.44 29.84 -5.55
CA VAL A 58 -2.17 28.75 -4.89
C VAL A 58 -3.21 28.13 -5.83
N VAL A 59 -3.99 28.95 -6.55
CA VAL A 59 -4.98 28.45 -7.51
C VAL A 59 -4.33 27.67 -8.64
N ILE A 60 -3.21 28.14 -9.19
CA ILE A 60 -2.48 27.44 -10.24
C ILE A 60 -1.94 26.09 -9.74
N VAL A 61 -1.37 26.06 -8.53
CA VAL A 61 -0.87 24.83 -7.92
C VAL A 61 -2.02 23.84 -7.70
N LEU A 62 -3.16 24.30 -7.17
CA LEU A 62 -4.34 23.45 -6.99
C LEU A 62 -4.86 22.90 -8.32
N ALA A 63 -4.95 23.73 -9.36
CA ALA A 63 -5.38 23.31 -10.68
C ALA A 63 -4.43 22.26 -11.29
N ALA A 64 -3.11 22.44 -11.11
CA ALA A 64 -2.11 21.48 -11.56
C ALA A 64 -2.22 20.13 -10.81
N VAL A 65 -2.43 20.17 -9.49
CA VAL A 65 -2.59 18.97 -8.67
C VAL A 65 -3.87 18.23 -9.05
N ILE A 66 -5.00 18.91 -9.19
CA ILE A 66 -6.28 18.31 -9.63
C ILE A 66 -6.13 17.72 -11.04
N GLY A 67 -5.55 18.48 -11.97
CA GLY A 67 -5.32 18.01 -13.33
C GLY A 67 -4.42 16.78 -13.40
N TYR A 68 -3.40 16.69 -12.53
CA TYR A 68 -2.56 15.49 -12.40
C TYR A 68 -3.36 14.28 -11.91
N PHE A 69 -4.18 14.43 -10.87
CA PHE A 69 -4.99 13.32 -10.35
C PHE A 69 -6.03 12.84 -11.37
N GLU A 70 -6.71 13.76 -12.06
CA GLU A 70 -7.68 13.43 -13.11
C GLU A 70 -7.02 12.70 -14.28
N TYR A 71 -5.84 13.19 -14.72
CA TYR A 71 -5.07 12.53 -15.78
C TYR A 71 -4.61 11.12 -15.36
N ALA A 72 -4.14 10.97 -14.12
CA ALA A 72 -3.72 9.68 -13.58
C ALA A 72 -4.89 8.69 -13.47
N ASP A 73 -6.09 9.15 -13.10
CA ASP A 73 -7.29 8.31 -13.06
C ASP A 73 -7.76 7.90 -14.46
N HIS A 74 -7.82 8.84 -15.40
CA HIS A 74 -8.17 8.56 -16.78
C HIS A 74 -7.19 7.56 -17.44
N ARG A 75 -5.88 7.64 -17.15
CA ARG A 75 -4.89 6.63 -17.59
C ARG A 75 -5.19 5.26 -17.00
N PHE A 76 -5.53 5.20 -15.71
CA PHE A 76 -5.89 3.94 -15.04
C PHE A 76 -7.16 3.31 -15.61
N GLN A 77 -8.19 4.11 -15.94
CA GLN A 77 -9.41 3.63 -16.59
C GLN A 77 -9.11 3.06 -17.97
N LYS A 78 -8.27 3.73 -18.78
CA LYS A 78 -7.82 3.20 -20.08
C LYS A 78 -7.08 1.88 -19.96
N GLU A 79 -6.15 1.77 -19.01
CA GLU A 79 -5.44 0.51 -18.74
C GLU A 79 -6.38 -0.60 -18.27
N THR A 80 -7.44 -0.26 -17.52
CA THR A 80 -8.47 -1.22 -17.09
C THR A 80 -9.24 -1.78 -18.28
N ILE A 81 -9.71 -0.93 -19.19
CA ILE A 81 -10.43 -1.35 -20.40
C ILE A 81 -9.52 -2.23 -21.28
N LEU A 82 -8.25 -1.86 -21.43
CA LEU A 82 -7.28 -2.65 -22.21
C LEU A 82 -7.07 -4.05 -21.60
N LEU A 83 -6.93 -4.15 -20.27
CA LEU A 83 -6.80 -5.44 -19.60
C LEU A 83 -8.05 -6.29 -19.79
N GLU A 84 -9.24 -5.71 -19.59
CA GLU A 84 -10.51 -6.42 -19.76
C GLU A 84 -10.72 -6.91 -21.20
N ASP A 85 -10.40 -6.09 -22.19
CA ASP A 85 -10.47 -6.48 -23.60
C ASP A 85 -9.49 -7.62 -23.91
N LEU A 86 -8.25 -7.55 -23.39
CA LEU A 86 -7.25 -8.61 -23.52
C LEU A 86 -7.75 -9.94 -22.92
N GLN A 87 -8.33 -9.89 -21.72
CA GLN A 87 -8.88 -11.07 -21.04
C GLN A 87 -10.12 -11.63 -21.77
N ASN A 88 -11.02 -10.76 -22.22
CA ASN A 88 -12.21 -11.15 -22.96
C ASN A 88 -11.86 -11.76 -24.31
N LYS A 89 -10.88 -11.21 -25.03
CA LYS A 89 -10.36 -11.78 -26.28
C LYS A 89 -9.74 -13.15 -26.03
N ALA A 90 -8.92 -13.28 -24.99
CA ALA A 90 -8.33 -14.57 -24.61
C ALA A 90 -9.40 -15.63 -24.32
N LYS A 91 -10.43 -15.27 -23.56
CA LYS A 91 -11.56 -16.16 -23.23
C LYS A 91 -12.37 -16.54 -24.46
N LYS A 92 -12.75 -15.57 -25.30
CA LYS A 92 -13.53 -15.83 -26.53
C LYS A 92 -12.78 -16.71 -27.53
N ALA A 93 -11.46 -16.52 -27.64
CA ALA A 93 -10.60 -17.31 -28.53
C ALA A 93 -10.11 -18.62 -27.90
N ASN A 94 -10.49 -18.93 -26.65
CA ASN A 94 -9.99 -20.08 -25.88
C ASN A 94 -8.46 -20.23 -25.97
N LEU A 95 -7.73 -19.13 -25.75
CA LEU A 95 -6.26 -19.13 -25.84
C LEU A 95 -5.66 -20.04 -24.77
N SER A 96 -4.57 -20.74 -25.12
CA SER A 96 -3.81 -21.52 -24.15
C SER A 96 -3.21 -20.63 -23.04
N PRO A 97 -2.98 -21.17 -21.83
CA PRO A 97 -2.38 -20.41 -20.73
C PRO A 97 -1.07 -19.70 -21.11
N GLU A 98 -0.23 -20.31 -21.95
CA GLU A 98 1.04 -19.73 -22.41
C GLU A 98 0.84 -18.42 -23.18
N LYS A 99 -0.14 -18.39 -24.09
CA LYS A 99 -0.45 -17.19 -24.86
C LYS A 99 -1.05 -16.10 -23.96
N GLN A 100 -1.89 -16.50 -22.99
CA GLN A 100 -2.45 -15.55 -22.03
C GLN A 100 -1.36 -14.93 -21.14
N ILE A 101 -0.41 -15.75 -20.66
CA ILE A 101 0.75 -15.29 -19.88
C ILE A 101 1.57 -14.30 -20.70
N ALA A 102 1.95 -14.65 -21.93
CA ALA A 102 2.76 -13.77 -22.77
C ALA A 102 2.08 -12.41 -22.99
N ASN A 103 0.76 -12.40 -23.27
CA ASN A 103 0.00 -11.18 -23.44
C ASN A 103 -0.04 -10.32 -22.16
N LEU A 104 -0.22 -10.95 -20.99
CA LEU A 104 -0.24 -10.25 -19.70
C LEU A 104 1.14 -9.72 -19.29
N GLU A 105 2.22 -10.44 -19.60
CA GLU A 105 3.59 -9.98 -19.36
C GLU A 105 3.96 -8.79 -20.25
N VAL A 106 3.52 -8.79 -21.51
CA VAL A 106 3.66 -7.62 -22.40
C VAL A 106 2.87 -6.44 -21.85
N PHE A 107 1.60 -6.66 -21.48
CA PHE A 107 0.77 -5.62 -20.86
C PHE A 107 1.43 -5.01 -19.62
N LEU A 108 2.02 -5.84 -18.76
CA LEU A 108 2.72 -5.37 -17.55
C LEU A 108 3.95 -4.50 -17.88
N LYS A 109 4.68 -4.82 -18.96
CA LYS A 109 5.85 -4.03 -19.41
C LYS A 109 5.44 -2.69 -20.05
N GLU A 110 4.32 -2.67 -20.74
CA GLU A 110 3.78 -1.47 -21.40
C GLU A 110 2.97 -0.58 -20.44
N GLN A 111 2.73 -1.05 -19.22
CA GLN A 111 1.97 -0.33 -18.22
C GLN A 111 2.68 0.96 -17.77
N SER A 112 1.90 2.03 -17.62
CA SER A 112 2.40 3.35 -17.20
C SER A 112 2.08 3.71 -15.75
N THR A 113 1.02 3.15 -15.14
CA THR A 113 0.56 3.58 -13.81
C THR A 113 1.02 2.71 -12.64
N GLY A 114 1.45 1.46 -12.89
CA GLY A 114 1.77 0.47 -11.86
C GLY A 114 0.58 0.03 -10.96
N LYS A 115 -0.62 0.59 -11.19
CA LYS A 115 -1.83 0.33 -10.39
C LYS A 115 -2.52 -0.98 -10.78
N MET A 116 -2.26 -1.50 -11.98
CA MET A 116 -2.82 -2.78 -12.45
C MET A 116 -1.96 -3.98 -12.07
N GLU A 117 -0.73 -3.76 -11.61
CA GLU A 117 0.23 -4.81 -11.25
C GLU A 117 -0.40 -5.89 -10.37
N LEU A 118 -1.13 -5.49 -9.31
CA LEU A 118 -1.79 -6.44 -8.41
C LEU A 118 -2.79 -7.34 -9.15
N ARG A 119 -3.63 -6.77 -10.02
CA ARG A 119 -4.63 -7.54 -10.79
C ARG A 119 -3.94 -8.50 -11.75
N VAL A 120 -2.95 -7.99 -12.48
CA VAL A 120 -2.20 -8.76 -13.48
C VAL A 120 -1.38 -9.87 -12.82
N TRP A 121 -0.69 -9.60 -11.71
CA TRP A 121 0.08 -10.60 -10.97
C TRP A 121 -0.79 -11.72 -10.40
N LYS A 122 -2.00 -11.40 -9.91
CA LYS A 122 -2.96 -12.42 -9.49
C LYS A 122 -3.32 -13.35 -10.65
N ASP A 123 -3.60 -12.80 -11.83
CA ASP A 123 -3.97 -13.59 -13.00
C ASP A 123 -2.78 -14.38 -13.58
N LEU A 124 -1.59 -13.77 -13.60
CA LEU A 124 -0.35 -14.47 -13.96
C LEU A 124 -0.06 -15.63 -13.01
N SER A 125 -0.21 -15.43 -11.70
CA SER A 125 -0.02 -16.50 -10.72
C SER A 125 -0.94 -17.69 -11.00
N ARG A 126 -2.23 -17.41 -11.23
CA ARG A 126 -3.21 -18.45 -11.58
C ARG A 126 -2.83 -19.18 -12.86
N LEU A 127 -2.50 -18.47 -13.94
CA LEU A 127 -2.13 -19.09 -15.22
C LEU A 127 -0.85 -19.91 -15.14
N TYR A 128 0.15 -19.44 -14.38
CA TYR A 128 1.38 -20.20 -14.13
C TYR A 128 1.12 -21.46 -13.31
N ALA A 129 0.22 -21.40 -12.31
CA ALA A 129 -0.21 -22.57 -11.56
C ALA A 129 -1.00 -23.56 -12.42
N GLU A 130 -1.89 -23.08 -13.30
CA GLU A 130 -2.63 -23.91 -14.28
C GLU A 130 -1.66 -24.64 -15.24
N LYS A 131 -0.52 -24.01 -15.56
CA LYS A 131 0.56 -24.61 -16.35
C LYS A 131 1.46 -25.58 -15.54
N GLY A 132 1.35 -25.58 -14.22
CA GLY A 132 2.21 -26.34 -13.31
C GLY A 132 3.55 -25.69 -12.99
N ASP A 133 3.78 -24.44 -13.39
CA ASP A 133 4.97 -23.65 -13.00
C ASP A 133 4.69 -22.94 -11.66
N PHE A 134 4.72 -23.74 -10.59
CA PHE A 134 4.42 -23.25 -9.24
C PHE A 134 5.50 -22.28 -8.70
N ALA A 135 6.74 -22.35 -9.20
CA ALA A 135 7.79 -21.43 -8.82
C ALA A 135 7.44 -19.98 -9.23
N LYS A 136 7.08 -19.79 -10.51
CA LYS A 136 6.61 -18.48 -10.98
C LYS A 136 5.25 -18.10 -10.41
N ALA A 137 4.34 -19.06 -10.23
CA ALA A 137 3.05 -18.79 -9.60
C ALA A 137 3.21 -18.20 -8.20
N ALA A 138 4.14 -18.74 -7.41
CA ALA A 138 4.48 -18.25 -6.08
C ALA A 138 5.09 -16.84 -6.10
N GLU A 139 5.96 -16.56 -7.07
CA GLU A 139 6.57 -15.24 -7.21
C GLU A 139 5.53 -14.15 -7.44
N TYR A 140 4.63 -14.34 -8.40
CA TYR A 140 3.61 -13.34 -8.71
C TYR A 140 2.59 -13.13 -7.59
N ILE A 141 2.14 -14.20 -6.92
CA ILE A 141 1.17 -14.04 -5.83
C ILE A 141 1.81 -13.42 -4.58
N GLU A 142 3.11 -13.65 -4.34
CA GLU A 142 3.85 -12.91 -3.31
C GLU A 142 3.95 -11.42 -3.65
N LEU A 143 4.31 -11.08 -4.91
CA LEU A 143 4.36 -9.68 -5.36
C LEU A 143 3.01 -8.99 -5.18
N ALA A 144 1.91 -9.67 -5.52
CA ALA A 144 0.56 -9.17 -5.28
C ALA A 144 0.28 -8.99 -3.79
N GLY A 145 0.64 -9.96 -2.95
CA GLY A 145 0.49 -9.86 -1.49
C GLY A 145 1.26 -8.70 -0.87
N LYS A 146 2.45 -8.35 -1.39
CA LYS A 146 3.24 -7.20 -0.92
C LYS A 146 2.52 -5.86 -1.13
N LYS A 147 1.71 -5.73 -2.17
CA LYS A 147 0.92 -4.51 -2.47
C LYS A 147 -0.39 -4.38 -1.69
N ILE A 148 -0.79 -5.42 -0.95
CA ILE A 148 -2.01 -5.37 -0.15
C ILE A 148 -1.64 -4.87 1.25
N ASP A 149 -2.18 -3.72 1.63
CA ASP A 149 -2.02 -3.18 2.98
C ASP A 149 -3.19 -3.58 3.88
N THR A 150 -4.41 -3.53 3.36
CA THR A 150 -5.64 -3.91 4.06
C THR A 150 -6.63 -4.61 3.12
N PRO A 151 -7.47 -5.51 3.64
CA PRO A 151 -7.42 -6.10 4.99
C PRO A 151 -6.27 -7.13 5.13
N LYS A 152 -5.77 -7.31 6.36
CA LYS A 152 -4.57 -8.14 6.63
C LYS A 152 -4.81 -9.61 6.29
N GLU A 153 -6.04 -10.06 6.40
CA GLU A 153 -6.50 -11.41 6.11
C GLU A 153 -6.29 -11.77 4.63
N ILE A 154 -6.53 -10.82 3.73
CA ILE A 154 -6.29 -11.02 2.30
C ILE A 154 -4.79 -11.03 2.01
N LYS A 155 -4.02 -10.15 2.64
CA LYS A 155 -2.55 -10.19 2.57
C LYS A 155 -2.03 -11.57 3.01
N ALA A 156 -2.50 -12.06 4.16
CA ALA A 156 -2.14 -13.38 4.69
C ALA A 156 -2.50 -14.51 3.72
N TYR A 157 -3.68 -14.45 3.09
CA TYR A 157 -4.12 -15.43 2.11
C TYR A 157 -3.17 -15.53 0.90
N TYR A 158 -2.71 -14.39 0.39
CA TYR A 158 -1.78 -14.36 -0.75
C TYR A 158 -0.42 -14.95 -0.39
N PHE A 159 0.12 -14.60 0.79
CA PHE A 159 1.35 -15.22 1.28
C PHE A 159 1.18 -16.71 1.57
N TYR A 160 0.04 -17.14 2.08
CA TYR A 160 -0.24 -18.56 2.30
C TYR A 160 -0.26 -19.35 0.99
N ILE A 161 -0.93 -18.84 -0.06
CA ILE A 161 -0.90 -19.45 -1.41
C ILE A 161 0.53 -19.50 -1.95
N ALA A 162 1.29 -18.40 -1.82
CA ALA A 162 2.70 -18.39 -2.23
C ALA A 162 3.51 -19.47 -1.49
N GLY A 163 3.21 -19.69 -0.20
CA GLY A 163 3.77 -20.78 0.61
C GLY A 163 3.41 -22.16 0.05
N ASN A 164 2.14 -22.40 -0.26
CA ASN A 164 1.66 -23.66 -0.84
C ASN A 164 2.37 -24.01 -2.15
N TYR A 165 2.46 -23.04 -3.07
CA TYR A 165 3.14 -23.26 -4.35
C TYR A 165 4.63 -23.55 -4.19
N ARG A 166 5.32 -22.90 -3.25
CA ARG A 166 6.74 -23.17 -2.97
C ARG A 166 6.97 -24.52 -2.32
N ASP A 167 6.07 -24.90 -1.42
CA ASP A 167 6.10 -26.19 -0.77
C ASP A 167 5.90 -27.33 -1.80
N GLN A 168 5.04 -27.14 -2.81
CA GLN A 168 4.87 -28.08 -3.92
C GLN A 168 6.14 -28.30 -4.75
N VAL A 169 7.01 -27.28 -4.86
CA VAL A 169 8.30 -27.39 -5.57
C VAL A 169 9.48 -27.60 -4.61
N SER A 170 9.21 -28.03 -3.37
CA SER A 170 10.23 -28.29 -2.34
C SER A 170 11.15 -27.11 -2.01
N ASP A 171 10.72 -25.86 -2.25
CA ASP A 171 11.40 -24.66 -1.76
C ASP A 171 10.97 -24.39 -0.31
N SER A 172 11.34 -25.29 0.60
CA SER A 172 10.92 -25.27 2.01
C SER A 172 11.37 -24.01 2.74
N LYS A 173 12.48 -23.39 2.32
CA LYS A 173 12.99 -22.16 2.93
C LYS A 173 12.03 -20.99 2.65
N LYS A 174 11.76 -20.70 1.38
CA LYS A 174 10.85 -19.60 1.03
C LYS A 174 9.39 -19.91 1.34
N ALA A 175 8.99 -21.19 1.32
CA ALA A 175 7.67 -21.59 1.80
C ALA A 175 7.49 -21.24 3.29
N LEU A 176 8.51 -21.53 4.12
CA LEU A 176 8.47 -21.18 5.55
C LEU A 176 8.37 -19.67 5.78
N GLU A 177 9.14 -18.87 5.03
CA GLU A 177 9.07 -17.41 5.10
C GLU A 177 7.64 -16.90 4.82
N ASN A 178 7.01 -17.42 3.76
CA ASN A 178 5.64 -17.08 3.39
C ASN A 178 4.60 -17.51 4.44
N TYR A 179 4.67 -18.75 4.93
CA TYR A 179 3.74 -19.21 5.96
C TYR A 179 3.92 -18.43 7.27
N LYS A 180 5.16 -18.06 7.63
CA LYS A 180 5.41 -17.18 8.78
C LYS A 180 4.68 -15.84 8.61
N ILE A 181 4.83 -15.18 7.46
CA ILE A 181 4.12 -13.92 7.18
C ILE A 181 2.60 -14.10 7.33
N ALA A 182 2.04 -15.15 6.72
CA ALA A 182 0.61 -15.44 6.81
C ALA A 182 0.17 -15.66 8.27
N SER A 183 0.85 -16.55 9.00
CA SER A 183 0.49 -16.88 10.38
C SER A 183 0.62 -15.68 11.34
N THR A 184 1.62 -14.82 11.17
CA THR A 184 1.79 -13.58 11.94
C THR A 184 0.66 -12.59 11.67
N LEU A 185 0.26 -12.41 10.40
CA LEU A 185 -0.84 -11.51 10.04
C LEU A 185 -2.18 -11.99 10.62
N LEU A 186 -2.35 -13.31 10.79
CA LEU A 186 -3.57 -13.93 11.30
C LEU A 186 -3.61 -14.09 12.82
N GLU A 187 -2.51 -13.79 13.53
CA GLU A 187 -2.35 -14.11 14.95
C GLU A 187 -3.45 -13.49 15.82
N THR A 188 -3.86 -12.26 15.51
CA THR A 188 -4.91 -11.54 16.25
C THR A 188 -6.31 -11.71 15.68
N SER A 189 -6.46 -12.41 14.53
CA SER A 189 -7.78 -12.59 13.91
C SER A 189 -8.60 -13.62 14.69
N ARG A 190 -9.91 -13.33 14.84
CA ARG A 190 -10.88 -14.13 15.61
C ARG A 190 -11.93 -14.82 14.72
N GLU A 191 -12.04 -14.41 13.46
CA GLU A 191 -13.14 -14.80 12.58
C GLU A 191 -12.77 -15.90 11.58
N ILE A 192 -11.47 -16.17 11.40
CA ILE A 192 -10.94 -17.10 10.40
C ILE A 192 -10.07 -18.18 11.05
N ASN A 193 -10.63 -18.84 12.06
CA ASN A 193 -9.97 -19.81 12.92
C ASN A 193 -9.39 -21.00 12.13
N GLN A 194 -10.12 -21.50 11.14
CA GLN A 194 -9.65 -22.60 10.29
C GLN A 194 -8.40 -22.20 9.48
N PHE A 195 -8.43 -21.05 8.80
CA PHE A 195 -7.30 -20.57 8.01
C PHE A 195 -6.08 -20.29 8.92
N LYS A 196 -6.32 -19.65 10.07
CA LYS A 196 -5.31 -19.40 11.10
C LYS A 196 -4.65 -20.69 11.60
N ALA A 197 -5.44 -21.72 11.88
CA ALA A 197 -4.94 -23.03 12.32
C ALA A 197 -4.03 -23.67 11.26
N TRP A 198 -4.43 -23.66 9.99
CA TRP A 198 -3.60 -24.16 8.90
C TRP A 198 -2.31 -23.36 8.73
N ALA A 199 -2.36 -22.04 8.80
CA ALA A 199 -1.17 -21.19 8.70
C ALA A 199 -0.15 -21.49 9.80
N PHE A 200 -0.59 -21.68 11.05
CA PHE A 200 0.29 -22.11 12.15
C PHE A 200 0.82 -23.54 11.94
N TYR A 201 -0.02 -24.48 11.51
CA TYR A 201 0.39 -25.86 11.26
C TYR A 201 1.48 -25.95 10.19
N HIS A 202 1.29 -25.30 9.03
CA HIS A 202 2.27 -25.34 7.95
C HIS A 202 3.59 -24.66 8.33
N THR A 203 3.51 -23.53 9.03
CA THR A 203 4.69 -22.89 9.62
C THR A 203 5.44 -23.85 10.53
N ALA A 204 4.74 -24.50 11.46
CA ALA A 204 5.36 -25.41 12.42
C ALA A 204 5.96 -26.66 11.76
N ARG A 205 5.27 -27.24 10.77
CA ARG A 205 5.74 -28.40 10.03
C ARG A 205 7.07 -28.09 9.33
N LEU A 206 7.18 -26.94 8.67
CA LEU A 206 8.43 -26.53 8.02
C LEU A 206 9.52 -26.10 9.03
N GLN A 207 9.15 -25.49 10.17
CA GLN A 207 10.10 -25.23 11.26
C GLN A 207 10.72 -26.53 11.77
N PHE A 208 9.90 -27.56 12.01
CA PHE A 208 10.38 -28.86 12.45
C PHE A 208 11.31 -29.52 11.41
N GLN A 209 10.93 -29.48 10.13
CA GLN A 209 11.78 -29.96 9.03
C GLN A 209 13.13 -29.24 8.96
N ASN A 210 13.14 -27.93 9.26
CA ASN A 210 14.35 -27.10 9.28
C ASN A 210 15.11 -27.17 10.63
N GLY A 211 14.71 -28.02 11.56
CA GLY A 211 15.37 -28.22 12.86
C GLY A 211 14.96 -27.25 13.98
N ASP A 212 14.08 -26.28 13.71
CA ASP A 212 13.51 -25.37 14.72
C ASP A 212 12.39 -26.05 15.51
N LYS A 213 12.76 -27.02 16.36
CA LYS A 213 11.82 -27.78 17.19
C LYS A 213 11.05 -26.88 18.16
N THR A 214 11.71 -25.89 18.75
CA THR A 214 11.10 -24.96 19.72
C THR A 214 10.02 -24.10 19.05
N GLY A 215 10.34 -23.48 17.92
CA GLY A 215 9.38 -22.69 17.16
C GLY A 215 8.21 -23.53 16.64
N ALA A 216 8.50 -24.75 16.17
CA ALA A 216 7.46 -25.70 15.76
C ALA A 216 6.49 -26.01 16.90
N LYS A 217 7.00 -26.34 18.10
CA LYS A 217 6.17 -26.63 19.28
C LYS A 217 5.25 -25.45 19.63
N ILE A 218 5.77 -24.23 19.66
CA ILE A 218 4.99 -23.02 19.96
C ILE A 218 3.82 -22.87 18.99
N ASN A 219 4.07 -23.00 17.67
CA ASN A 219 3.02 -22.83 16.67
C ASN A 219 2.00 -23.98 16.69
N LEU A 220 2.40 -25.23 16.96
CA LEU A 220 1.47 -26.36 17.09
C LEU A 220 0.58 -26.20 18.32
N GLU A 221 1.12 -25.72 19.45
CA GLU A 221 0.31 -25.41 20.62
C GLU A 221 -0.71 -24.30 20.33
N LYS A 222 -0.35 -23.30 19.51
CA LYS A 222 -1.33 -22.30 19.04
C LYS A 222 -2.47 -22.95 18.26
N VAL A 223 -2.20 -23.93 17.38
CA VAL A 223 -3.26 -24.68 16.67
C VAL A 223 -4.23 -25.33 17.64
N LEU A 224 -3.72 -26.01 18.68
CA LEU A 224 -4.57 -26.71 19.66
C LEU A 224 -5.42 -25.75 20.51
N LYS A 225 -4.90 -24.56 20.80
CA LYS A 225 -5.57 -23.50 21.57
C LYS A 225 -6.59 -22.68 20.78
N ILE A 226 -6.70 -22.87 19.46
CA ILE A 226 -7.74 -22.21 18.68
C ILE A 226 -9.07 -22.88 18.99
N ASP A 227 -9.98 -22.13 19.60
CA ASP A 227 -11.36 -22.55 19.76
C ASP A 227 -12.11 -22.37 18.44
N GLY A 228 -12.97 -23.34 18.10
CA GLY A 228 -13.77 -23.33 16.89
C GLY A 228 -15.21 -23.71 17.19
N THR A 229 -16.11 -23.20 16.37
CA THR A 229 -17.50 -23.66 16.32
C THR A 229 -17.58 -24.95 15.48
N ALA A 230 -18.70 -25.66 15.54
CA ALA A 230 -18.92 -26.85 14.70
C ALA A 230 -18.78 -26.58 13.19
N ALA A 231 -18.93 -25.31 12.76
CA ALA A 231 -18.74 -24.90 11.37
C ALA A 231 -17.25 -24.79 10.95
N ASP A 232 -16.32 -24.67 11.90
CA ASP A 232 -14.91 -24.37 11.61
C ASP A 232 -14.05 -25.61 11.24
N SER A 233 -14.61 -26.83 11.34
CA SER A 233 -13.95 -28.11 11.01
C SER A 233 -12.44 -28.14 11.32
N LEU A 234 -12.08 -27.90 12.59
CA LEU A 234 -10.68 -27.83 13.06
C LEU A 234 -10.05 -29.19 13.36
N GLU A 235 -10.83 -30.27 13.29
CA GLU A 235 -10.43 -31.59 13.78
C GLU A 235 -9.18 -32.12 13.07
N ASP A 236 -9.14 -32.02 11.74
CA ASP A 236 -8.01 -32.52 10.94
C ASP A 236 -6.70 -31.81 11.27
N VAL A 237 -6.73 -30.48 11.30
CA VAL A 237 -5.53 -29.68 11.57
C VAL A 237 -5.06 -29.84 13.02
N LYS A 238 -5.98 -30.01 13.97
CA LYS A 238 -5.63 -30.33 15.37
C LYS A 238 -5.04 -31.72 15.49
N LEU A 239 -5.60 -32.72 14.81
CA LEU A 239 -5.06 -34.09 14.79
C LEU A 239 -3.64 -34.12 14.22
N LEU A 240 -3.41 -33.46 13.08
CA LEU A 240 -2.09 -33.32 12.48
C LEU A 240 -1.11 -32.58 13.41
N ALA A 241 -1.58 -31.55 14.11
CA ALA A 241 -0.77 -30.82 15.07
C ALA A 241 -0.37 -31.67 16.28
N SER A 242 -1.32 -32.42 16.85
CA SER A 242 -1.07 -33.36 17.94
C SER A 242 -0.08 -34.46 17.54
N TYR A 243 -0.24 -35.03 16.33
CA TYR A 243 0.70 -36.01 15.80
C TYR A 243 2.12 -35.45 15.70
N LEU A 244 2.27 -34.23 15.15
CA LEU A 244 3.59 -33.62 15.02
C LEU A 244 4.22 -33.25 16.37
N LEU A 245 3.42 -32.82 17.36
CA LEU A 245 3.88 -32.59 18.73
C LEU A 245 4.43 -33.87 19.38
N LEU A 246 3.73 -34.99 19.22
CA LEU A 246 4.20 -36.30 19.71
C LEU A 246 5.51 -36.72 19.04
N LYS A 247 5.64 -36.45 17.72
CA LYS A 247 6.87 -36.73 16.98
C LYS A 247 8.04 -35.89 17.49
N ILE A 248 7.82 -34.59 17.77
CA ILE A 248 8.83 -33.69 18.35
C ILE A 248 9.27 -34.18 19.73
N GLY A 249 8.33 -34.58 20.60
CA GLY A 249 8.64 -35.05 21.95
C GLY A 249 9.42 -36.38 22.01
N LYS A 250 9.38 -37.18 20.94
CA LYS A 250 10.14 -38.42 20.79
C LYS A 250 11.52 -38.24 20.14
N SER A 251 11.79 -37.07 19.56
CA SER A 251 13.00 -36.76 18.76
C SER A 251 14.00 -35.90 19.50
#